data_AF-A0AAV5L2G2-F1
#
_entry.id   AF-A0AAV5L2G2-F1
#
_cell.length_a   1.000
_cell.length_b   1.000
_cell.length_c   1.000
_cell.angle_alpha   90.00
_cell.angle_beta   90.00
_cell.angle_gamma   90.00
#
_symmetry.space_group_name_H-M   'P 1'
#
loop_
_entity.id
_entity.type
_entity.pdbx_description
1 polymer ?
#
loop_
_entity_poly.entity_id
_entity_poly.type
_entity_poly.pdbx_seq_one_letter_code
_entity_poly.pdbx_strand_id
1 'polypeptide(L)'
;MVKLATARESRMYGPGRGRTRAEYINAGLYLFATVVLGSGFGAQFSLEPRSSLVLMLIALALIIVVNVHDLVAHLAGIDFRLPLMELDTQLAFVEFAVPLVQALGSLLFFLGILILFVEEEKGYVYFRFEKHALNMLIAGPVLWVLGSIHNSCQIYERADGHVQILQQSVQLPFLIGSTLFMVGGILNSQEQTGLSRHGMGLLVSFD
;
A
#
# COMPACT_ATOMS: atom_id res chain seq x y z
N MET A 1 3.85 -4.92 -5.52
CA MET A 1 4.13 -5.11 -6.94
C MET A 1 5.33 -6.03 -7.09
N VAL A 2 5.07 -7.31 -7.19
CA VAL A 2 6.01 -8.27 -7.77
C VAL A 2 5.24 -8.82 -8.95
N LYS A 3 5.37 -8.17 -10.11
CA LYS A 3 5.01 -8.76 -11.40
C LYS A 3 6.32 -9.33 -11.94
N LEU A 4 6.44 -10.66 -11.96
CA LEU A 4 7.65 -11.36 -12.43
C LEU A 4 7.73 -11.41 -13.96
N ALA A 5 6.60 -11.22 -14.64
CA ALA A 5 6.53 -11.10 -16.08
C ALA A 5 5.46 -10.07 -16.45
N THR A 6 5.73 -9.29 -17.48
CA THR A 6 4.74 -8.43 -18.13
C THR A 6 3.61 -9.27 -18.74
N ALA A 7 2.34 -8.94 -18.44
CA ALA A 7 1.20 -9.52 -19.17
C ALA A 7 1.16 -9.05 -20.63
N ARG A 8 1.70 -7.86 -20.94
CA ARG A 8 1.83 -7.30 -22.29
C ARG A 8 3.15 -6.55 -22.49
N GLU A 9 3.68 -6.57 -23.71
CA GLU A 9 4.88 -5.81 -24.12
C GLU A 9 4.71 -4.28 -24.09
N SER A 10 3.50 -3.79 -23.79
CA SER A 10 3.14 -2.37 -23.83
C SER A 10 3.78 -1.53 -22.72
N ARG A 11 4.27 -2.10 -21.60
CA ARG A 11 4.94 -1.30 -20.56
C ARG A 11 6.24 -0.67 -21.09
N MET A 12 6.32 0.66 -21.05
CA MET A 12 7.53 1.40 -21.44
C MET A 12 8.27 1.93 -20.21
N TYR A 13 9.17 1.10 -19.67
CA TYR A 13 10.19 1.50 -18.68
C TYR A 13 11.38 2.26 -19.32
N GLY A 14 11.13 3.09 -20.33
CA GLY A 14 12.14 3.79 -21.13
C GLY A 14 12.70 3.00 -22.33
N PRO A 15 13.58 3.60 -23.15
CA PRO A 15 14.02 3.04 -24.43
C PRO A 15 15.04 1.89 -24.29
N GLY A 16 14.86 0.83 -25.09
CA GLY A 16 15.86 -0.22 -25.33
C GLY A 16 16.33 -0.99 -24.08
N ARG A 17 17.65 -1.16 -23.92
CA ARG A 17 18.28 -1.89 -22.79
C ARG A 17 18.02 -1.28 -21.40
N GLY A 18 17.52 -0.04 -21.32
CA GLY A 18 17.13 0.61 -20.07
C GLY A 18 15.85 0.02 -19.47
N ARG A 19 14.95 -0.50 -20.32
CA ARG A 19 13.64 -1.06 -19.93
C ARG A 19 13.76 -2.17 -18.89
N THR A 20 14.56 -3.18 -19.21
CA THR A 20 14.76 -4.36 -18.35
C THR A 20 15.41 -3.99 -17.02
N ARG A 21 16.33 -3.02 -17.01
CA ARG A 21 16.99 -2.55 -15.78
C ARG A 21 16.03 -1.83 -14.86
N ALA A 22 15.25 -0.90 -15.41
CA ALA A 22 14.27 -0.14 -14.64
C ALA A 22 13.16 -1.05 -14.07
N GLU A 23 12.73 -2.07 -14.81
CA GLU A 23 11.80 -3.09 -14.32
C GLU A 23 12.37 -3.87 -13.13
N TYR A 24 13.61 -4.36 -13.21
CA TYR A 24 14.27 -5.03 -12.09
C TYR A 24 14.52 -4.12 -10.89
N ILE A 25 14.91 -2.87 -11.11
CA ILE A 25 15.08 -1.89 -10.04
C ILE A 25 13.75 -1.64 -9.33
N ASN A 26 12.66 -1.48 -10.08
CA ASN A 26 11.33 -1.25 -9.52
C ASN A 26 10.86 -2.45 -8.67
N ALA A 27 11.06 -3.67 -9.18
CA ALA A 27 10.75 -4.91 -8.46
C ALA A 27 11.62 -5.09 -7.20
N GLY A 28 12.93 -4.85 -7.32
CA GLY A 28 13.86 -4.93 -6.21
C GLY A 28 13.56 -3.91 -5.11
N LEU A 29 13.22 -2.68 -5.49
CA LEU A 29 12.84 -1.62 -4.56
C LEU A 29 11.52 -1.94 -3.85
N TYR A 30 10.55 -2.55 -4.54
CA TYR A 30 9.32 -3.01 -3.90
C TYR A 30 9.58 -4.11 -2.85
N LEU A 31 10.41 -5.10 -3.21
CA LEU A 31 10.77 -6.18 -2.30
C LEU A 31 11.49 -5.63 -1.06
N PHE A 32 12.49 -4.78 -1.27
CA PHE A 32 13.21 -4.10 -0.20
C PHE A 32 12.25 -3.33 0.71
N ALA A 33 11.38 -2.48 0.14
CA ALA A 33 10.41 -1.72 0.89
C ALA A 33 9.44 -2.61 1.69
N THR A 34 9.04 -3.77 1.14
CA THR A 34 8.17 -4.72 1.84
C THR A 34 8.88 -5.33 3.05
N VAL A 35 10.16 -5.71 2.91
CA VAL A 35 10.97 -6.22 4.03
C VAL A 35 11.15 -5.13 5.09
N VAL A 36 11.45 -3.90 4.69
CA VAL A 36 11.58 -2.77 5.62
C VAL A 36 10.25 -2.51 6.35
N LEU A 37 9.12 -2.52 5.64
CA LEU A 37 7.80 -2.36 6.25
C LEU A 37 7.51 -3.46 7.30
N GLY A 38 7.80 -4.72 6.96
CA GLY A 38 7.64 -5.85 7.88
C GLY A 38 8.54 -5.74 9.10
N SER A 39 9.81 -5.35 8.91
CA SER A 39 10.74 -5.13 10.02
C SER A 39 10.35 -3.94 10.90
N GLY A 40 9.86 -2.85 10.29
CA GLY A 40 9.37 -1.67 10.99
C GLY A 40 8.14 -2.03 11.82
N PHE A 41 7.19 -2.77 11.25
CA PHE A 41 6.03 -3.26 12.00
C PHE A 41 6.44 -4.20 13.14
N GLY A 42 7.33 -5.17 12.91
CA GLY A 42 7.83 -6.06 13.96
C GLY A 42 8.58 -5.32 15.08
N ALA A 43 9.29 -4.24 14.74
CA ALA A 43 9.98 -3.41 15.71
C ALA A 43 9.05 -2.55 16.59
N GLN A 44 7.75 -2.44 16.27
CA GLN A 44 6.76 -1.81 17.16
C GLN A 44 6.63 -2.53 18.51
N PHE A 45 6.99 -3.82 18.57
CA PHE A 45 7.02 -4.60 19.80
C PHE A 45 8.34 -4.43 20.61
N SER A 46 9.25 -3.58 20.14
CA SER A 46 10.51 -3.27 20.80
C SER A 46 10.37 -2.12 21.81
N LEU A 47 11.44 -1.87 22.58
CA LEU A 47 11.54 -0.75 23.53
C LEU A 47 11.66 0.63 22.84
N GLU A 48 11.88 0.67 21.53
CA GLU A 48 12.03 1.91 20.73
C GLU A 48 10.99 2.03 19.60
N PRO A 49 9.70 2.22 19.93
CA PRO A 49 8.60 2.25 18.94
C PRO A 49 8.68 3.44 17.96
N ARG A 50 9.46 4.48 18.27
CA ARG A 50 9.65 5.64 17.40
C ARG A 50 10.46 5.31 16.15
N SER A 51 11.56 4.57 16.33
CA SER A 51 12.42 4.14 15.22
C SER A 51 11.64 3.25 14.23
N SER A 52 10.73 2.41 14.74
CA SER A 52 9.85 1.62 13.90
C SER A 52 8.89 2.44 13.05
N LEU A 53 8.29 3.52 13.58
CA LEU A 53 7.42 4.39 12.79
C LEU A 53 8.18 5.03 11.63
N VAL A 54 9.42 5.47 11.86
CA VAL A 54 10.29 6.04 10.81
C VAL A 54 10.59 5.00 9.73
N LEU A 55 10.92 3.76 10.09
CA LEU A 55 11.13 2.68 9.12
C LEU A 55 9.87 2.40 8.28
N MET A 56 8.70 2.38 8.92
CA MET A 56 7.43 2.21 8.22
C MET A 56 7.15 3.37 7.25
N LEU A 57 7.43 4.62 7.64
CA LEU A 57 7.29 5.79 6.76
C LEU A 57 8.23 5.72 5.55
N ILE A 58 9.50 5.34 5.76
CA ILE A 58 10.46 5.16 4.66
C ILE A 58 9.97 4.07 3.70
N ALA A 59 9.54 2.93 4.22
CA ALA A 59 9.02 1.84 3.41
C ALA A 59 7.80 2.25 2.58
N LEU A 60 6.83 2.93 3.20
CA LEU A 60 5.63 3.41 2.52
C LEU A 60 5.97 4.44 1.44
N ALA A 61 6.91 5.35 1.69
CA ALA A 61 7.39 6.30 0.68
C ALA A 61 7.98 5.59 -0.54
N LEU A 62 8.81 4.55 -0.33
CA LEU A 62 9.35 3.74 -1.42
C LEU A 62 8.24 2.99 -2.19
N ILE A 63 7.25 2.43 -1.49
CA ILE A 63 6.10 1.76 -2.12
C ILE A 63 5.31 2.74 -3.00
N ILE A 64 5.09 3.99 -2.53
CA ILE A 64 4.44 5.03 -3.33
C ILE A 64 5.24 5.30 -4.60
N VAL A 65 6.55 5.54 -4.48
CA VAL A 65 7.42 5.83 -5.63
C VAL A 65 7.39 4.70 -6.64
N VAL A 66 7.50 3.45 -6.20
CA VAL A 66 7.47 2.28 -7.09
C VAL A 66 6.15 2.15 -7.85
N ASN A 67 5.03 2.33 -7.15
CA ASN A 67 3.71 2.22 -7.77
C ASN A 67 3.43 3.41 -8.73
N VAL A 68 3.84 4.63 -8.37
CA VAL A 68 3.74 5.79 -9.27
C VAL A 68 4.61 5.59 -10.51
N HIS A 69 5.82 5.05 -10.34
CA HIS A 69 6.70 4.75 -11.45
C HIS A 69 6.11 3.67 -12.38
N ASP A 70 5.50 2.60 -11.84
CA ASP A 70 4.80 1.59 -12.65
C ASP A 70 3.57 2.17 -13.36
N LEU A 71 2.81 3.05 -12.69
CA LEU A 71 1.66 3.76 -13.27
C LEU A 71 2.10 4.61 -14.46
N VAL A 72 3.19 5.36 -14.32
CA VAL A 72 3.76 6.19 -15.39
C VAL A 72 4.28 5.30 -16.54
N ALA A 73 4.93 4.17 -16.24
CA ALA A 73 5.37 3.23 -17.27
C ALA A 73 4.21 2.64 -18.09
N HIS A 74 3.05 2.44 -17.46
CA HIS A 74 1.83 2.04 -18.14
C HIS A 74 1.24 3.14 -19.02
N LEU A 75 1.14 4.37 -18.49
CA LEU A 75 0.63 5.51 -19.25
C LEU A 75 1.53 5.84 -20.45
N ALA A 76 2.85 5.81 -20.25
CA ALA A 76 3.82 5.96 -21.34
C ALA A 76 3.68 4.83 -22.37
N GLY A 77 3.35 3.62 -21.92
CA GLY A 77 3.11 2.45 -22.78
C GLY A 77 1.95 2.59 -23.77
N ILE A 78 1.01 3.47 -23.49
CA ILE A 78 -0.15 3.78 -24.36
C ILE A 78 -0.11 5.21 -24.90
N ASP A 79 1.06 5.87 -24.86
CA ASP A 79 1.24 7.28 -25.25
C ASP A 79 0.22 8.23 -24.58
N PHE A 80 -0.14 7.96 -23.32
CA PHE A 80 -1.16 8.69 -22.56
C PHE A 80 -2.55 8.74 -23.21
N ARG A 81 -2.84 7.84 -24.15
CA ARG A 81 -4.14 7.76 -24.81
C ARG A 81 -5.15 7.00 -23.95
N LEU A 82 -5.75 7.71 -23.00
CA LEU A 82 -6.74 7.16 -22.06
C LEU A 82 -7.94 6.44 -22.71
N PRO A 83 -8.46 6.84 -23.89
CA PRO A 83 -9.58 6.12 -24.52
C PRO A 83 -9.30 4.64 -24.82
N LEU A 84 -8.03 4.21 -24.89
CA LEU A 84 -7.71 2.78 -25.03
C LEU A 84 -8.10 1.95 -23.80
N MET A 85 -8.25 2.57 -22.62
CA MET A 85 -8.71 1.88 -21.42
C MET A 85 -10.19 1.47 -21.51
N GLU A 86 -11.00 2.14 -22.34
CA GLU A 86 -12.41 1.78 -22.53
C GLU A 86 -12.57 0.51 -23.38
N LEU A 87 -11.58 0.24 -24.24
CA LEU A 87 -11.56 -0.92 -25.14
C LEU A 87 -11.00 -2.17 -24.45
N ASP A 88 -10.24 -1.99 -23.37
CA ASP A 88 -9.53 -3.06 -22.69
C ASP A 88 -9.69 -2.97 -21.16
N THR A 89 -10.61 -3.78 -20.64
CA THR A 89 -10.91 -3.85 -19.21
C THR A 89 -9.73 -4.34 -18.37
N GLN A 90 -8.86 -5.19 -18.92
CA GLN A 90 -7.64 -5.64 -18.23
C GLN A 90 -6.65 -4.49 -18.11
N LEU A 91 -6.48 -3.69 -19.17
CA LEU A 91 -5.66 -2.48 -19.12
C LEU A 91 -6.17 -1.49 -18.06
N ALA A 92 -7.48 -1.24 -18.04
CA ALA A 92 -8.10 -0.29 -17.12
C ALA A 92 -8.03 -0.74 -15.65
N PHE A 93 -8.56 -1.93 -15.34
CA PHE A 93 -8.76 -2.36 -13.95
C PHE A 93 -7.53 -3.02 -13.32
N VAL A 94 -6.64 -3.60 -14.13
CA VAL A 94 -5.53 -4.39 -13.60
C VAL A 94 -4.19 -3.69 -13.81
N GLU A 95 -3.94 -3.18 -15.01
CA GLU A 95 -2.66 -2.55 -15.32
C GLU A 95 -2.59 -1.11 -14.82
N PHE A 96 -3.66 -0.34 -14.96
CA PHE A 96 -3.73 1.04 -14.48
C PHE A 96 -4.24 1.15 -13.05
N ALA A 97 -5.40 0.56 -12.74
CA ALA A 97 -6.02 0.78 -11.42
C ALA A 97 -5.25 0.13 -10.27
N VAL A 98 -4.55 -1.00 -10.46
CA VAL A 98 -3.75 -1.63 -9.39
C VAL A 98 -2.66 -0.68 -8.86
N PRO A 99 -1.68 -0.21 -9.67
CA PRO A 99 -0.64 0.67 -9.16
C PRO A 99 -1.21 1.99 -8.62
N LEU A 100 -2.28 2.52 -9.22
CA LEU A 100 -2.96 3.72 -8.71
C LEU A 100 -3.53 3.51 -7.31
N VAL A 101 -4.35 2.46 -7.13
CA VAL A 101 -5.00 2.15 -5.86
C VAL A 101 -3.98 1.79 -4.78
N GLN A 102 -2.91 1.07 -5.15
CA GLN A 102 -1.82 0.77 -4.23
C GLN A 102 -1.07 2.03 -3.79
N ALA A 103 -0.75 2.94 -4.71
CA ALA A 103 -0.10 4.22 -4.39
C ALA A 103 -0.97 5.08 -3.46
N LEU A 104 -2.27 5.19 -3.75
CA LEU A 104 -3.21 5.92 -2.90
C LEU A 104 -3.36 5.28 -1.52
N GLY A 105 -3.45 3.94 -1.45
CA GLY A 105 -3.49 3.21 -0.19
C GLY A 105 -2.25 3.45 0.67
N SER A 106 -1.07 3.37 0.04
CA SER A 106 0.20 3.65 0.71
C SER A 106 0.32 5.10 1.16
N LEU A 107 -0.20 6.05 0.37
CA LEU A 107 -0.22 7.47 0.73
C LEU A 107 -1.11 7.72 1.96
N LEU A 108 -2.33 7.16 1.98
CA LEU A 108 -3.22 7.29 3.14
C LEU A 108 -2.58 6.66 4.38
N PHE A 109 -2.02 5.45 4.25
CA PHE A 109 -1.37 4.79 5.38
C PHE A 109 -0.15 5.60 5.88
N PHE A 110 0.65 6.15 4.96
CA PHE A 110 1.78 7.02 5.29
C PHE A 110 1.32 8.26 6.05
N LEU A 111 0.28 8.95 5.57
CA LEU A 111 -0.27 10.14 6.23
C LEU A 111 -0.83 9.81 7.61
N GLY A 112 -1.52 8.67 7.76
CA GLY A 112 -2.01 8.21 9.06
C GLY A 112 -0.88 8.01 10.07
N ILE A 113 0.19 7.31 9.68
CA ILE A 113 1.38 7.12 10.53
C ILE A 113 2.08 8.45 10.81
N LEU A 114 2.22 9.31 9.81
CA LEU A 114 2.90 10.60 9.95
C LEU A 114 2.17 11.51 10.93
N ILE A 115 0.84 11.55 10.88
CA ILE A 115 0.04 12.34 11.82
C ILE A 115 0.27 11.84 13.25
N LEU A 116 0.19 10.52 13.48
CA LEU A 116 0.45 9.93 14.81
C LEU A 116 1.87 10.21 15.30
N PHE A 117 2.87 10.10 14.41
CA PHE A 117 4.27 10.39 14.73
C PHE A 117 4.47 11.86 15.15
N VAL A 118 3.84 12.81 14.41
CA VAL A 118 3.92 14.24 14.74
C VAL A 118 3.16 14.57 16.03
N GLU A 119 2.03 13.91 16.31
CA GLU A 119 1.28 14.05 17.56
C GLU A 119 2.08 13.54 18.76
N GLU A 120 2.77 12.41 18.63
CA GLU A 120 3.67 11.89 19.68
C GLU A 120 4.82 12.85 19.97
N GLU A 121 5.45 13.41 18.93
CA GLU A 121 6.63 14.29 19.08
C GLU A 121 6.29 15.67 19.64
N LYS A 122 5.11 16.23 19.30
CA LYS A 122 4.67 17.55 19.78
C LYS A 122 4.00 17.51 21.15
N GLY A 123 3.77 16.33 21.70
CA GLY A 123 2.97 16.12 22.90
C GLY A 123 1.47 16.30 22.63
N TYR A 124 0.64 15.53 23.35
CA TYR A 124 -0.81 15.30 23.26
C TYR A 124 -1.76 16.54 23.18
N VAL A 125 -1.27 17.74 22.91
CA VAL A 125 -2.06 18.99 22.87
C VAL A 125 -2.98 19.06 21.63
N TYR A 126 -2.79 18.22 20.61
CA TYR A 126 -3.53 18.26 19.33
C TYR A 126 -4.35 16.99 19.03
N PHE A 127 -5.21 16.53 19.96
CA PHE A 127 -6.18 15.43 19.76
C PHE A 127 -7.16 15.58 18.57
N ARG A 128 -7.10 16.68 17.82
CA ARG A 128 -8.05 16.97 16.74
C ARG A 128 -7.89 16.04 15.54
N PHE A 129 -6.69 15.50 15.30
CA PHE A 129 -6.40 14.73 14.09
C PHE A 129 -6.28 13.22 14.30
N GLU A 130 -6.20 12.73 15.54
CA GLU A 130 -6.17 11.30 15.88
C GLU A 130 -7.25 10.49 15.16
N LYS A 131 -8.52 10.94 15.21
CA LYS A 131 -9.63 10.27 14.50
C LYS A 131 -9.40 10.21 12.98
N HIS A 132 -8.82 11.25 12.40
CA HIS A 132 -8.54 11.29 10.98
C HIS A 132 -7.37 10.35 10.64
N ALA A 133 -6.34 10.30 11.48
CA ALA A 133 -5.23 9.38 11.36
C ALA A 133 -5.72 7.92 11.39
N LEU A 134 -6.55 7.55 12.36
CA LEU A 134 -7.14 6.19 12.45
C LEU A 134 -7.95 5.82 11.20
N ASN A 135 -8.78 6.76 10.71
CA ASN A 135 -9.53 6.53 9.47
C ASN A 135 -8.59 6.30 8.28
N MET A 136 -7.47 7.02 8.21
CA MET A 136 -6.44 6.81 7.18
C MET A 136 -5.72 5.46 7.35
N LEU A 137 -5.45 5.03 8.60
CA LEU A 137 -4.88 3.72 8.91
C LEU A 137 -5.81 2.55 8.55
N ILE A 138 -7.12 2.79 8.43
CA ILE A 138 -8.08 1.81 7.91
C ILE A 138 -8.19 1.92 6.38
N ALA A 139 -8.38 3.14 5.86
CA ALA A 139 -8.60 3.38 4.44
C ALA A 139 -7.41 2.94 3.58
N GLY A 140 -6.17 3.15 4.05
CA GLY A 140 -4.96 2.72 3.36
C GLY A 140 -4.94 1.20 3.08
N PRO A 141 -5.01 0.36 4.12
CA PRO A 141 -5.12 -1.10 3.97
C PRO A 141 -6.35 -1.57 3.19
N VAL A 142 -7.51 -0.90 3.29
CA VAL A 142 -8.69 -1.21 2.45
C VAL A 142 -8.36 -1.05 0.96
N LEU A 143 -7.68 0.05 0.59
CA LEU A 143 -7.21 0.24 -0.78
C LEU A 143 -6.17 -0.82 -1.18
N TRP A 144 -5.26 -1.21 -0.28
CA TRP A 144 -4.34 -2.32 -0.56
C TRP A 144 -5.04 -3.65 -0.81
N VAL A 145 -6.12 -3.96 -0.09
CA VAL A 145 -6.97 -5.14 -0.33
C VAL A 145 -7.63 -5.03 -1.70
N LEU A 146 -8.24 -3.89 -2.02
CA LEU A 146 -8.86 -3.66 -3.33
C LEU A 146 -7.85 -3.83 -4.47
N GLY A 147 -6.65 -3.24 -4.34
CA GLY A 147 -5.58 -3.40 -5.30
C GLY A 147 -5.07 -4.85 -5.39
N SER A 148 -5.11 -5.60 -4.29
CA SER A 148 -4.77 -7.03 -4.28
C SER A 148 -5.81 -7.87 -5.02
N ILE A 149 -7.09 -7.55 -4.86
CA ILE A 149 -8.20 -8.19 -5.59
C ILE A 149 -8.07 -7.91 -7.08
N HIS A 150 -7.86 -6.64 -7.47
CA HIS A 150 -7.65 -6.27 -8.87
C HIS A 150 -6.45 -7.01 -9.47
N ASN A 151 -5.35 -7.11 -8.73
CA ASN A 151 -4.16 -7.85 -9.17
C ASN A 151 -4.45 -9.36 -9.30
N SER A 152 -5.42 -9.92 -8.58
CA SER A 152 -5.78 -11.36 -8.65
C SER A 152 -6.53 -11.68 -9.94
N CYS A 153 -7.21 -10.68 -10.49
CA CYS A 153 -7.88 -10.76 -11.79
C CYS A 153 -6.90 -10.65 -12.97
N GLN A 154 -5.59 -10.53 -12.72
CA GLN A 154 -4.61 -10.43 -13.78
C GLN A 154 -4.38 -11.77 -14.48
N ILE A 155 -4.68 -11.81 -15.77
CA ILE A 155 -4.40 -12.96 -16.64
C ILE A 155 -3.11 -12.69 -17.43
N TYR A 156 -2.17 -13.61 -17.36
CA TYR A 156 -0.92 -13.54 -18.11
C TYR A 156 -1.02 -14.39 -19.38
N GLU A 157 -1.66 -13.84 -20.42
CA GLU A 157 -1.94 -14.54 -21.67
C GLU A 157 -0.69 -15.10 -22.38
N ARG A 158 0.48 -14.49 -22.16
CA ARG A 158 1.76 -14.89 -22.77
C ARG A 158 2.76 -15.53 -21.81
N ALA A 159 2.41 -15.73 -20.53
CA ALA A 159 3.33 -16.29 -19.55
C ALA A 159 3.03 -17.77 -19.29
N ASP A 160 4.10 -18.56 -19.17
CA ASP A 160 4.03 -19.97 -18.81
C ASP A 160 3.34 -20.18 -17.45
N GLY A 161 2.67 -21.32 -17.26
CA GLY A 161 1.91 -21.63 -16.04
C GLY A 161 2.79 -21.55 -14.78
N HIS A 162 4.08 -21.88 -14.90
CA HIS A 162 5.05 -21.72 -13.82
C HIS A 162 5.24 -20.27 -13.37
N VAL A 163 5.23 -19.32 -14.31
CA VAL A 163 5.36 -17.89 -14.02
C VAL A 163 4.09 -17.37 -13.34
N GLN A 164 2.92 -17.88 -13.73
CA GLN A 164 1.66 -17.55 -13.07
C GLN A 164 1.62 -18.06 -11.63
N ILE A 165 2.12 -19.27 -11.37
CA ILE A 165 2.23 -19.82 -10.00
C ILE A 165 3.21 -18.99 -9.16
N LEU A 166 4.37 -18.63 -9.71
CA LEU A 166 5.35 -17.79 -9.03
C LEU A 166 4.82 -16.38 -8.73
N GLN A 167 3.96 -15.87 -9.61
CA GLN A 167 3.26 -14.61 -9.37
C GLN A 167 2.28 -14.70 -8.20
N GLN A 168 1.50 -15.79 -8.15
CA GLN A 168 0.53 -16.03 -7.07
C GLN A 168 1.23 -16.23 -5.71
N SER A 169 2.41 -16.85 -5.68
CA SER A 169 3.17 -17.07 -4.44
C SER A 169 3.61 -15.76 -3.76
N VAL A 170 3.71 -14.67 -4.51
CA VAL A 170 4.03 -13.35 -3.97
C VAL A 170 2.77 -12.52 -3.70
N GLN A 171 1.73 -12.73 -4.50
CA GLN A 171 0.46 -12.05 -4.33
C GLN A 171 -0.30 -12.49 -3.08
N LEU A 172 -0.33 -13.78 -2.77
CA LEU A 172 -1.04 -14.31 -1.61
C LEU A 172 -0.56 -13.72 -0.28
N PRO A 173 0.76 -13.68 0.02
CA PRO A 173 1.26 -12.99 1.22
C PRO A 173 0.86 -11.52 1.30
N PHE A 174 0.85 -10.81 0.17
CA PHE A 174 0.47 -9.40 0.13
C PHE A 174 -1.02 -9.19 0.41
N LEU A 175 -1.89 -10.04 -0.15
CA LEU A 175 -3.32 -10.04 0.16
C LEU A 175 -3.57 -10.34 1.65
N ILE A 176 -2.87 -11.34 2.21
CA ILE A 176 -2.96 -11.68 3.63
C ILE A 176 -2.52 -10.48 4.49
N GLY A 177 -1.36 -9.90 4.19
CA GLY A 177 -0.82 -8.76 4.94
C GLY A 177 -1.76 -7.54 4.91
N SER A 178 -2.26 -7.15 3.73
CA SER A 178 -3.21 -6.04 3.60
C SER A 178 -4.52 -6.28 4.36
N THR A 179 -5.02 -7.52 4.33
CA THR A 179 -6.22 -7.91 5.11
C THR A 179 -5.96 -7.84 6.61
N LEU A 180 -4.81 -8.31 7.08
CA LEU A 180 -4.42 -8.23 8.49
C LEU A 180 -4.29 -6.78 8.97
N PHE A 181 -3.65 -5.91 8.18
CA PHE A 181 -3.58 -4.48 8.50
C PHE A 181 -4.97 -3.82 8.53
N MET A 182 -5.86 -4.18 7.60
CA MET A 182 -7.23 -3.68 7.58
C MET A 182 -8.00 -4.10 8.83
N VAL A 183 -7.99 -5.40 9.17
CA VAL A 183 -8.68 -5.92 10.36
C VAL A 183 -8.09 -5.32 11.63
N GLY A 184 -6.76 -5.24 11.73
CA GLY A 184 -6.06 -4.62 12.86
C GLY A 184 -6.45 -3.15 13.03
N GLY A 185 -6.52 -2.37 11.95
CA GLY A 185 -6.95 -0.98 11.99
C GLY A 185 -8.41 -0.82 12.47
N ILE A 186 -9.31 -1.70 12.01
CA ILE A 186 -10.72 -1.69 12.43
C ILE A 186 -10.84 -2.01 13.92
N LEU A 187 -10.19 -3.08 14.38
CA LEU A 187 -10.21 -3.49 15.79
C LEU A 187 -9.64 -2.39 16.70
N ASN A 188 -8.49 -1.80 16.31
CA ASN A 188 -7.87 -0.70 17.06
C ASN A 188 -8.80 0.53 17.17
N SER A 189 -9.49 0.89 16.08
CA SER A 189 -10.45 2.00 16.09
C SER A 189 -11.65 1.73 17.00
N GLN A 190 -12.16 0.49 17.02
CA GLN A 190 -13.26 0.10 17.91
C GLN A 190 -12.86 0.18 19.39
N GLU A 191 -11.66 -0.30 19.73
CA GLU A 191 -11.12 -0.28 21.09
C GLU A 191 -10.95 1.16 21.61
N GLN A 192 -10.33 2.04 20.82
CA GLN A 192 -10.16 3.45 21.19
C GLN A 192 -11.51 4.18 21.35
N THR A 193 -12.50 3.87 20.51
CA THR A 193 -13.85 4.43 20.65
C THR A 193 -14.52 3.92 21.94
N GLY A 194 -14.32 2.66 22.30
CA GLY A 194 -14.80 2.07 23.55
C GLY A 194 -14.20 2.73 24.79
N LEU A 195 -12.88 2.94 24.80
CA LEU A 195 -12.17 3.64 25.88
C LEU A 195 -12.65 5.09 26.03
N SER A 196 -12.81 5.82 24.93
CA SER A 196 -13.34 7.20 24.95
C SER A 196 -14.74 7.26 25.55
N ARG A 197 -15.64 6.34 25.16
CA ARG A 197 -17.00 6.26 25.71
C ARG A 197 -17.01 5.91 27.20
N HIS A 198 -16.14 4.99 27.62
CA HIS A 198 -16.02 4.62 29.03
C HIS A 198 -15.50 5.78 29.88
N GLY A 199 -14.49 6.51 29.39
CA GLY A 199 -13.97 7.72 30.04
C GLY A 199 -15.04 8.81 30.18
N MET A 200 -15.85 9.05 29.15
CA MET A 200 -16.98 9.98 29.25
C MET A 200 -18.06 9.50 30.23
N GLY A 201 -18.36 8.19 30.26
CA GLY A 201 -19.32 7.62 31.21
C GLY A 201 -18.90 7.76 32.67
N LEU A 202 -17.60 7.62 32.95
CA LEU A 202 -17.03 7.88 34.27
C LEU A 202 -17.14 9.36 34.66
N LEU A 203 -16.89 10.30 33.74
CA LEU A 203 -17.04 11.72 34.01
C LEU A 203 -18.49 12.15 34.28
N VAL A 204 -19.48 11.46 33.69
CA VAL A 204 -20.91 11.75 33.88
C VAL A 204 -21.48 11.09 35.16
N SER A 205 -20.77 10.14 35.77
CA SER A 205 -21.22 9.44 36.99
C SER A 205 -20.66 10.01 38.30
N PHE A 206 -20.06 11.21 38.25
CA PHE A 206 -19.56 11.96 39.41
C PHE A 206 -20.44 13.17 39.83
N ASP A 207 -21.67 13.27 39.32
CA ASP A 207 -22.72 14.19 39.82
C ASP A 207 -23.82 13.40 40.55
#